data_AF-A0A7S3PRV1-F1
#
_entry.id   AF-A0A7S3PRV1-F1
#
_cell.length_a   1.000
_cell.length_b   1.000
_cell.length_c   1.000
_cell.angle_alpha   90.00
_cell.angle_beta   90.00
_cell.angle_gamma   90.00
#
_symmetry.space_group_name_H-M   'P 1'
#
loop_
_entity.id
_entity.type
_entity.pdbx_description
1 polymer ?
#
loop_
_entity_poly.entity_id
_entity_poly.type
_entity_poly.pdbx_seq_one_letter_code
_entity_poly.pdbx_strand_id
1 'polypeptide(L)'
;MGFGDINYYNEYYGVKKQASRTILTPNVDKLGRSGVSFTQAYAAPVCAPSRCTLMTGKHTGHCTVRQNDQTHIRKEEPTVASELSKIGYETALFGKWGLGGAKTDGYPLAKGFDIYYGQVSQSNCHNYYPVLMYNQSNKTYIKENIGASRLTCGFDLEQCVWSGDLWTDKAIEFIENR
;
A
#
# COMPACT_ATOMS: atom_id res chain seq x y z
N MET A 1 3.19 1.72 11.19
CA MET A 1 3.33 2.94 12.00
C MET A 1 2.17 3.00 12.96
N GLY A 2 2.44 3.26 14.23
CA GLY A 2 1.42 3.35 15.28
C GLY A 2 1.99 4.06 16.50
N PHE A 3 1.67 3.55 17.70
CA PHE A 3 2.34 3.96 18.93
C PHE A 3 3.87 3.90 18.78
N GLY A 4 4.57 4.94 19.20
CA GLY A 4 6.01 5.09 19.05
C GLY A 4 6.46 5.77 17.75
N ASP A 5 5.72 5.59 16.65
CA ASP A 5 6.10 6.15 15.33
C ASP A 5 5.37 7.47 15.01
N ILE A 6 4.08 7.58 15.35
CA ILE A 6 3.20 8.70 14.99
C ILE A 6 3.06 9.65 16.19
N ASN A 7 3.35 10.93 15.99
CA ASN A 7 3.37 11.91 17.08
C ASN A 7 2.01 12.09 17.76
N TYR A 8 0.92 12.09 17.00
CA TYR A 8 -0.43 12.20 17.54
C TYR A 8 -0.70 11.17 18.66
N TYR A 9 -0.32 9.90 18.45
CA TYR A 9 -0.51 8.86 19.46
C TYR A 9 0.48 8.98 20.63
N ASN A 10 1.71 9.44 20.38
CA ASN A 10 2.70 9.65 21.43
C ASN A 10 2.28 10.77 22.40
N GLU A 11 1.71 11.86 21.88
CA GLU A 11 1.14 12.96 22.66
C GLU A 11 -0.03 12.49 23.53
N TYR A 12 -0.96 11.71 22.95
CA TYR A 12 -2.14 11.22 23.65
C TYR A 12 -1.81 10.40 24.91
N TYR A 13 -0.74 9.59 24.88
CA TYR A 13 -0.33 8.75 26.03
C TYR A 13 0.73 9.41 26.93
N GLY A 14 1.06 10.69 26.73
CA GLY A 14 2.02 11.40 27.57
C GLY A 14 3.44 10.81 27.51
N VAL A 15 3.79 10.13 26.42
CA VAL A 15 5.13 9.53 26.25
C VAL A 15 6.15 10.67 26.15
N LYS A 16 6.98 10.83 27.18
CA LYS A 16 8.04 11.85 27.20
C LYS A 16 8.98 11.63 26.02
N LYS A 17 9.09 12.67 25.19
CA LYS A 17 9.93 12.78 23.98
C LYS A 17 11.31 12.13 24.20
N GLN A 18 11.54 10.94 23.66
CA GLN A 18 12.90 10.40 23.60
C GLN A 18 13.60 11.11 22.43
N ALA A 19 14.50 12.03 22.78
CA ALA A 19 14.96 13.10 21.91
C ALA A 19 15.80 12.69 20.68
N SER A 20 15.98 11.42 20.33
CA SER A 20 16.95 11.06 19.28
C SER A 20 16.42 10.61 17.92
N ARG A 21 15.15 10.18 17.72
CA ARG A 21 14.64 9.80 16.38
C ARG A 21 13.11 9.89 16.21
N THR A 22 12.50 11.01 16.53
CA THR A 22 11.05 11.18 16.27
C THR A 22 10.81 11.37 14.77
N ILE A 23 10.10 10.43 14.13
CA ILE A 23 9.62 10.59 12.76
C ILE A 23 8.59 11.73 12.77
N LEU A 24 8.77 12.72 11.91
CA LEU A 24 7.82 13.82 11.78
C LEU A 24 6.66 13.37 10.89
N THR A 25 5.44 13.42 11.42
CA THR A 25 4.22 12.98 10.74
C THR A 25 3.14 14.07 10.65
N PRO A 26 3.47 15.33 10.29
CA PRO A 26 2.58 16.48 10.50
C PRO A 26 1.21 16.34 9.80
N ASN A 27 1.17 15.76 8.60
CA ASN A 27 -0.09 15.55 7.87
C ASN A 27 -0.96 14.46 8.51
N VAL A 28 -0.35 13.37 8.98
CA VAL A 28 -1.06 12.30 9.69
C VAL A 28 -1.53 12.78 11.06
N ASP A 29 -0.72 13.59 11.75
CA ASP A 29 -1.08 14.16 13.04
C ASP A 29 -2.28 15.11 12.90
N LYS A 30 -2.32 15.92 11.83
CA LYS A 30 -3.46 16.77 11.51
C LYS A 30 -4.74 15.95 11.31
N LEU A 31 -4.67 14.86 10.53
CA LEU A 31 -5.81 13.93 10.33
C LEU A 31 -6.28 13.32 11.66
N GLY A 32 -5.35 12.90 12.52
CA GLY A 32 -5.68 12.35 13.84
C GLY A 32 -6.41 13.36 14.74
N ARG A 33 -5.97 14.62 14.74
CA ARG A 33 -6.56 15.71 15.55
C ARG A 33 -7.91 16.20 15.01
N SER A 34 -8.13 16.15 13.70
CA SER A 34 -9.36 16.64 13.06
C SER A 34 -10.39 15.54 12.77
N GLY A 35 -10.08 14.28 13.10
CA GLY A 35 -10.89 13.12 12.75
C GLY A 35 -11.20 12.20 13.94
N VAL A 36 -11.59 10.97 13.62
CA VAL A 36 -11.82 9.92 14.62
C VAL A 36 -10.62 8.98 14.61
N SER A 37 -10.07 8.72 15.79
CA SER A 37 -8.95 7.79 15.99
C SER A 37 -9.39 6.59 16.81
N PHE A 38 -8.86 5.41 16.49
CA PHE A 38 -9.12 4.17 17.21
C PHE A 38 -7.85 3.71 17.91
N THR A 39 -7.90 3.56 19.23
CA THR A 39 -6.79 3.03 20.03
C THR A 39 -6.72 1.50 20.00
N GLN A 40 -7.79 0.86 19.52
CA GLN A 40 -7.90 -0.59 19.38
C GLN A 40 -8.43 -0.93 17.98
N ALA A 41 -7.52 -1.01 17.01
CA ALA A 41 -7.80 -1.41 15.63
C ALA A 41 -6.95 -2.64 15.26
N TYR A 42 -7.58 -3.69 14.74
CA TYR A 42 -6.94 -4.99 14.54
C TYR A 42 -6.93 -5.40 13.07
N ALA A 43 -5.89 -6.13 12.69
CA ALA A 43 -5.70 -6.68 11.36
C ALA A 43 -5.06 -8.08 11.44
N ALA A 44 -5.05 -8.82 10.33
CA ALA A 44 -4.29 -10.07 10.28
C ALA A 44 -2.78 -9.79 10.45
N PRO A 45 -2.00 -10.71 11.04
CA PRO A 45 -0.61 -10.45 11.42
C PRO A 45 0.37 -10.37 10.24
N VAL A 46 -0.09 -10.62 9.01
CA VAL A 46 0.74 -10.65 7.79
C VAL A 46 0.02 -10.00 6.62
N CYS A 47 0.81 -9.50 5.66
CA CYS A 47 0.37 -8.55 4.65
C CYS A 47 -0.68 -9.10 3.67
N ALA A 48 -0.48 -10.26 3.03
CA ALA A 48 -1.44 -10.77 2.05
C ALA A 48 -2.79 -11.13 2.71
N PRO A 49 -2.82 -11.84 3.86
CA PRO A 49 -4.08 -12.11 4.57
C PRO A 49 -4.77 -10.83 5.03
N SER A 50 -4.05 -9.86 5.59
CA SER A 50 -4.63 -8.59 6.03
C SER A 50 -5.24 -7.79 4.89
N ARG A 51 -4.63 -7.83 3.70
CA ARG A 51 -5.19 -7.19 2.51
C ARG A 51 -6.40 -7.94 1.99
N CYS A 52 -6.39 -9.28 2.07
CA CYS A 52 -7.52 -10.09 1.65
C CYS A 52 -8.74 -9.83 2.54
N THR A 53 -8.56 -9.74 3.86
CA THR A 53 -9.65 -9.37 4.78
C THR A 53 -10.17 -7.96 4.50
N LEU A 54 -9.26 -6.99 4.29
CA LEU A 54 -9.63 -5.60 3.98
C LEU A 54 -10.45 -5.50 2.68
N MET A 55 -10.03 -6.22 1.63
CA MET A 55 -10.68 -6.15 0.33
C MET A 55 -12.00 -6.91 0.31
N THR A 56 -12.09 -8.07 0.94
CA THR A 56 -13.27 -8.96 0.83
C THR A 56 -14.27 -8.82 1.98
N GLY A 57 -13.89 -8.17 3.08
CA GLY A 57 -14.68 -8.13 4.31
C GLY A 57 -14.76 -9.47 5.05
N LYS A 58 -14.06 -10.51 4.59
CA LYS A 58 -14.08 -11.85 5.21
C LYS A 58 -13.08 -11.94 6.35
N HIS A 59 -13.39 -12.79 7.33
CA HIS A 59 -12.41 -13.24 8.32
C HIS A 59 -11.31 -14.08 7.65
N THR A 60 -10.08 -14.07 8.18
CA THR A 60 -8.92 -14.80 7.62
C THR A 60 -9.15 -16.30 7.43
N GLY A 61 -10.04 -16.91 8.21
CA GLY A 61 -10.46 -18.31 8.06
C GLY A 61 -11.29 -18.59 6.79
N HIS A 62 -11.93 -17.57 6.22
CA HIS A 62 -12.79 -17.65 5.03
C HIS A 62 -12.22 -16.92 3.81
N CYS A 63 -11.14 -16.15 4.00
CA CYS A 63 -10.36 -15.58 2.90
C CYS A 63 -9.65 -16.67 2.10
N THR A 64 -9.55 -16.48 0.78
CA THR A 64 -8.75 -17.36 -0.08
C THR A 64 -7.26 -17.20 0.16
N VAL A 65 -6.79 -15.96 0.29
CA VAL A 65 -5.39 -15.67 0.58
C VAL A 65 -5.20 -15.67 2.10
N ARG A 66 -4.54 -16.72 2.62
CA ARG A 66 -4.36 -16.96 4.06
C ARG A 66 -2.90 -16.93 4.51
N GLN A 67 -1.96 -16.86 3.56
CA GLN A 67 -0.53 -16.75 3.79
C GLN A 67 0.11 -15.82 2.74
N ASN A 68 1.40 -15.52 2.92
CA ASN A 68 2.19 -14.76 1.93
C ASN A 68 2.80 -15.71 0.88
N ASP A 69 1.97 -16.48 0.21
CA ASP A 69 2.36 -17.41 -0.86
C ASP A 69 1.91 -16.86 -2.23
N GLN A 70 1.80 -17.74 -3.22
CA GLN A 70 1.36 -17.39 -4.58
C GLN A 70 -0.16 -17.51 -4.77
N THR A 71 -0.91 -17.84 -3.71
CA THR A 71 -2.37 -17.86 -3.76
C THR A 71 -2.88 -16.45 -3.99
N HIS A 72 -3.87 -16.34 -4.87
CA HIS A 72 -4.47 -15.07 -5.25
C HIS A 72 -5.99 -15.13 -5.05
N ILE A 73 -6.59 -13.96 -4.93
CA ILE A 73 -8.05 -13.83 -4.80
C ILE A 73 -8.73 -14.39 -6.06
N ARG A 74 -9.73 -15.26 -5.90
CA ARG A 74 -10.40 -15.92 -7.03
C ARG A 74 -11.25 -14.92 -7.81
N LYS A 75 -11.48 -15.19 -9.09
CA LYS A 75 -12.22 -14.30 -10.01
C LYS A 75 -13.57 -13.83 -9.47
N GLU A 76 -14.36 -14.75 -8.93
CA GLU A 76 -15.72 -14.55 -8.42
C GLU A 76 -15.79 -13.89 -7.04
N GLU A 77 -14.67 -13.71 -6.36
CA GLU A 77 -14.68 -13.06 -5.04
C GLU A 77 -14.79 -11.54 -5.17
N PRO A 78 -15.85 -10.95 -4.59
CA PRO A 78 -16.02 -9.51 -4.61
C PRO A 78 -15.00 -8.83 -3.69
N THR A 79 -14.59 -7.65 -4.11
CA THR A 79 -13.80 -6.71 -3.32
C THR A 79 -14.61 -5.44 -3.05
N VAL A 80 -14.23 -4.68 -2.03
CA VAL A 80 -14.77 -3.34 -1.77
C VAL A 80 -14.70 -2.45 -3.01
N ALA A 81 -13.61 -2.53 -3.79
CA ALA A 81 -13.46 -1.78 -5.03
C ALA A 81 -14.49 -2.23 -6.09
N SER A 82 -14.69 -3.54 -6.28
CA SER A 82 -15.70 -4.04 -7.22
C SER A 82 -17.13 -3.69 -6.81
N GLU A 83 -17.44 -3.63 -5.51
CA GLU A 83 -18.78 -3.23 -5.05
C GLU A 83 -19.00 -1.73 -5.21
N LEU A 84 -17.98 -0.89 -4.95
CA LEU A 84 -18.06 0.56 -5.17
C LEU A 84 -18.17 0.90 -6.66
N SER A 85 -17.41 0.22 -7.53
CA SER A 85 -17.46 0.41 -8.98
C SER A 85 -18.86 0.16 -9.56
N LYS A 86 -19.58 -0.87 -9.07
CA LYS A 86 -20.97 -1.16 -9.48
C LYS A 86 -21.96 -0.01 -9.23
N ILE A 87 -21.68 0.85 -8.26
CA ILE A 87 -22.53 2.00 -7.90
C ILE A 87 -21.96 3.33 -8.39
N GLY A 88 -21.03 3.30 -9.34
CA GLY A 88 -20.56 4.48 -10.07
C GLY A 88 -19.36 5.19 -9.45
N TYR A 89 -18.69 4.60 -8.46
CA TYR A 89 -17.39 5.14 -8.02
C TYR A 89 -16.32 4.82 -9.04
N GLU A 90 -15.52 5.81 -9.39
CA GLU A 90 -14.28 5.59 -10.12
C GLU A 90 -13.16 5.25 -9.11
N THR A 91 -12.57 4.07 -9.30
CA THR A 91 -11.74 3.38 -8.31
C THR A 91 -10.27 3.32 -8.75
N ALA A 92 -9.36 3.61 -7.82
CA ALA A 92 -7.93 3.53 -8.11
C ALA A 92 -7.13 2.90 -6.97
N LEU A 93 -6.03 2.25 -7.35
CA LEU A 93 -5.06 1.68 -6.42
C LEU A 93 -3.65 2.13 -6.79
N PHE A 94 -2.98 2.76 -5.82
CA PHE A 94 -1.58 3.15 -5.93
C PHE A 94 -0.74 2.38 -4.90
N GLY A 95 0.31 1.71 -5.35
CA GLY A 95 1.27 1.01 -4.49
C GLY A 95 1.14 -0.51 -4.46
N LYS A 96 1.35 -1.11 -3.28
CA LYS A 96 1.42 -2.57 -3.11
C LYS A 96 0.04 -3.21 -3.18
N TRP A 97 -0.14 -4.20 -4.05
CA TRP A 97 -1.35 -5.01 -4.12
C TRP A 97 -1.24 -6.31 -3.32
N GLY A 98 -0.47 -7.30 -3.80
CA GLY A 98 -0.16 -8.50 -3.03
C GLY A 98 -1.29 -9.52 -2.88
N LEU A 99 -2.35 -9.44 -3.69
CA LEU A 99 -3.45 -10.44 -3.75
C LEU A 99 -3.59 -11.13 -5.10
N GLY A 100 -2.61 -10.96 -5.99
CA GLY A 100 -2.56 -11.60 -7.29
C GLY A 100 -1.51 -10.99 -8.18
N GLY A 101 -0.78 -11.84 -8.90
CA GLY A 101 0.26 -11.42 -9.84
C GLY A 101 -0.32 -10.92 -11.16
N ALA A 102 0.57 -10.39 -12.01
CA ALA A 102 0.21 -10.05 -13.38
C ALA A 102 -0.36 -11.26 -14.14
N LYS A 103 -1.38 -11.03 -14.96
CA LYS A 103 -2.07 -12.06 -15.75
C LYS A 103 -2.78 -13.13 -14.90
N THR A 104 -3.15 -12.82 -13.65
CA THR A 104 -4.02 -13.67 -12.83
C THR A 104 -5.38 -13.01 -12.64
N ASP A 105 -6.40 -13.79 -12.26
CA ASP A 105 -7.72 -13.26 -11.89
C ASP A 105 -7.68 -12.35 -10.66
N GLY A 106 -6.60 -12.45 -9.87
CA GLY A 106 -6.37 -11.60 -8.71
C GLY A 106 -5.71 -10.27 -9.04
N TYR A 107 -5.50 -9.90 -10.32
CA TYR A 107 -4.90 -8.61 -10.68
C TYR A 107 -5.81 -7.43 -10.28
N PRO A 108 -5.27 -6.25 -9.88
CA PRO A 108 -6.10 -5.13 -9.43
C PRO A 108 -7.23 -4.72 -10.39
N LEU A 109 -6.93 -4.66 -11.69
CA LEU A 109 -7.92 -4.29 -12.71
C LEU A 109 -9.03 -5.34 -12.87
N ALA A 110 -8.75 -6.61 -12.57
CA ALA A 110 -9.76 -7.67 -12.53
C ALA A 110 -10.55 -7.68 -11.21
N LYS A 111 -10.18 -6.81 -10.26
CA LYS A 111 -10.71 -6.74 -8.90
C LYS A 111 -11.37 -5.41 -8.60
N GLY A 112 -11.90 -4.77 -9.63
CA GLY A 112 -12.74 -3.59 -9.53
C GLY A 112 -11.99 -2.29 -9.29
N PHE A 113 -10.70 -2.22 -9.64
CA PHE A 113 -9.98 -0.95 -9.76
C PHE A 113 -9.93 -0.54 -11.24
N ASP A 114 -10.36 0.67 -11.55
CA ASP A 114 -10.28 1.24 -12.90
C ASP A 114 -8.84 1.68 -13.24
N ILE A 115 -8.12 2.14 -12.22
CA ILE A 115 -6.74 2.62 -12.34
C ILE A 115 -5.84 1.87 -11.36
N TYR A 116 -4.69 1.41 -11.86
CA TYR A 116 -3.67 0.79 -11.04
C TYR A 116 -2.27 1.26 -11.41
N TYR A 117 -1.51 1.66 -10.40
CA TYR A 117 -0.07 1.86 -10.52
C TYR A 117 0.66 1.33 -9.29
N GLY A 118 1.55 0.36 -9.45
CA GLY A 118 2.36 -0.13 -8.34
C GLY A 118 2.92 -1.54 -8.48
N GLN A 119 2.98 -2.29 -7.39
CA GLN A 119 3.64 -3.60 -7.31
C GLN A 119 2.68 -4.72 -6.93
N VAL A 120 2.63 -5.77 -7.74
CA VAL A 120 1.67 -6.87 -7.55
C VAL A 120 2.16 -8.01 -6.67
N SER A 121 3.46 -8.34 -6.70
CA SER A 121 3.99 -9.50 -5.99
C SER A 121 4.48 -9.16 -4.59
N GLN A 122 4.36 -10.10 -3.66
CA GLN A 122 4.94 -10.00 -2.32
C GLN A 122 6.48 -9.95 -2.37
N SER A 123 7.12 -10.61 -3.33
CA SER A 123 8.58 -10.70 -3.44
C SER A 123 9.26 -9.38 -3.80
N ASN A 124 8.68 -8.56 -4.67
CA ASN A 124 9.33 -7.32 -5.16
C ASN A 124 8.96 -6.08 -4.32
N CYS A 125 7.88 -6.16 -3.54
CA CYS A 125 7.27 -5.03 -2.85
C CYS A 125 7.80 -4.79 -1.42
N HIS A 126 8.96 -5.35 -1.08
CA HIS A 126 9.73 -5.06 0.13
C HIS A 126 10.94 -4.16 -0.14
N ASN A 127 11.01 -3.59 -1.35
CA ASN A 127 12.10 -2.73 -1.78
C ASN A 127 11.61 -1.29 -1.93
N TYR A 128 12.30 -0.34 -1.30
CA TYR A 128 12.07 1.09 -1.46
C TYR A 128 12.48 1.62 -2.84
N TYR A 129 13.34 0.89 -3.55
CA TYR A 129 13.88 1.23 -4.87
C TYR A 129 13.61 0.08 -5.85
N PRO A 130 12.34 -0.16 -6.24
CA PRO A 130 12.01 -1.29 -7.09
C PRO A 130 12.42 -1.05 -8.55
N VAL A 131 12.94 -2.07 -9.20
CA VAL A 131 13.28 -2.05 -10.63
C VAL A 131 12.08 -2.25 -11.55
N LEU A 132 10.95 -2.69 -11.00
CA LEU A 132 9.75 -3.04 -11.75
C LEU A 132 8.49 -2.52 -11.04
N MET A 133 7.74 -1.72 -11.79
CA MET A 133 6.38 -1.27 -11.47
C MET A 133 5.41 -1.77 -12.55
N TYR A 134 4.13 -1.70 -12.22
CA TYR A 134 3.03 -1.91 -13.15
C TYR A 134 2.25 -0.61 -13.29
N ASN A 135 2.02 -0.19 -14.53
CA ASN A 135 1.11 0.88 -14.89
C ASN A 135 -0.01 0.26 -15.72
N GLN A 136 -1.22 0.23 -15.17
CA GLN A 136 -2.32 -0.58 -15.67
C GLN A 136 -1.86 -2.04 -15.84
N SER A 137 -1.90 -2.59 -17.05
CA SER A 137 -1.42 -3.95 -17.35
C SER A 137 0.04 -4.01 -17.80
N ASN A 138 0.68 -2.85 -17.98
CA ASN A 138 2.02 -2.73 -18.56
C ASN A 138 3.09 -2.73 -17.48
N LYS A 139 4.22 -3.37 -17.78
CA LYS A 139 5.42 -3.31 -16.95
C LYS A 139 6.18 -2.03 -17.24
N THR A 140 6.57 -1.30 -16.20
CA THR A 140 7.47 -0.15 -16.28
C THR A 140 8.74 -0.49 -15.51
N TYR A 141 9.89 -0.40 -16.18
CA TYR A 141 11.19 -0.62 -15.56
C TYR A 141 11.79 0.69 -15.09
N ILE A 142 12.20 0.74 -13.83
CA ILE A 142 12.88 1.89 -13.24
C ILE A 142 14.37 1.59 -13.30
N LYS A 143 15.03 2.10 -14.34
CA LYS A 143 16.42 1.73 -14.67
C LYS A 143 17.41 2.27 -13.64
N GLU A 144 17.10 3.42 -13.07
CA GLU A 144 17.80 4.11 -11.99
C GLU A 144 17.92 3.22 -10.74
N ASN A 145 16.99 2.30 -10.55
CA ASN A 145 16.98 1.39 -9.41
C ASN A 145 17.77 0.09 -9.66
N ILE A 146 18.37 -0.11 -10.84
CA ILE A 146 19.16 -1.31 -11.13
C ILE A 146 20.44 -1.28 -10.28
N GLY A 147 20.64 -2.30 -9.45
CA GLY A 147 21.77 -2.34 -8.52
C GLY A 147 21.56 -1.51 -7.24
N ALA A 148 20.33 -1.03 -7.01
CA ALA A 148 19.97 -0.32 -5.79
C ALA A 148 20.26 -1.20 -4.55
N SER A 149 20.94 -0.61 -3.59
CA SER A 149 21.30 -1.25 -2.33
C SER A 149 21.24 -0.22 -1.20
N ARG A 150 21.32 -0.70 0.05
CA ARG A 150 21.42 0.21 1.19
C ARG A 150 22.65 1.13 1.12
N LEU A 151 23.74 0.68 0.50
CA LEU A 151 24.98 1.47 0.38
C LEU A 151 24.89 2.53 -0.73
N THR A 152 24.11 2.27 -1.78
CA THR A 152 24.00 3.14 -2.96
C THR A 152 22.80 4.07 -2.92
N CYS A 153 21.76 3.75 -2.16
CA CYS A 153 20.52 4.52 -2.10
C CYS A 153 20.04 4.86 -0.68
N GLY A 154 20.64 4.31 0.39
CA GLY A 154 20.01 4.25 1.72
C GLY A 154 20.09 5.49 2.62
N PHE A 155 20.71 6.60 2.19
CA PHE A 155 20.93 7.80 3.02
C PHE A 155 20.86 9.12 2.21
N ASP A 156 19.77 9.39 1.49
CA ASP A 156 19.62 10.61 0.65
C ASP A 156 20.64 10.71 -0.50
N LEU A 157 20.82 9.62 -1.25
CA LEU A 157 21.50 9.69 -2.54
C LEU A 157 20.42 9.82 -3.63
N GLU A 158 20.39 10.96 -4.33
CA GLU A 158 19.51 11.26 -5.49
C GLU A 158 19.69 10.28 -6.68
N GLN A 159 20.45 9.21 -6.51
CA GLN A 159 20.81 8.25 -7.54
C GLN A 159 19.68 7.26 -7.83
N CYS A 160 18.73 7.10 -6.92
CA CYS A 160 17.69 6.08 -6.99
C CYS A 160 16.30 6.70 -6.85
N VAL A 161 15.32 6.09 -7.51
CA VAL A 161 13.93 6.56 -7.52
C VAL A 161 13.16 5.85 -6.42
N TRP A 162 12.70 6.61 -5.43
CA TRP A 162 11.94 6.10 -4.30
C TRP A 162 10.53 5.71 -4.73
N SER A 163 10.07 4.51 -4.33
CA SER A 163 8.75 4.01 -4.70
C SER A 163 7.61 4.87 -4.16
N GLY A 164 7.83 5.53 -3.02
CA GLY A 164 6.83 6.39 -2.40
C GLY A 164 6.49 7.59 -3.27
N ASP A 165 7.48 8.23 -3.88
CA ASP A 165 7.28 9.36 -4.80
C ASP A 165 6.49 8.89 -6.03
N LEU A 166 6.91 7.78 -6.65
CA LEU A 166 6.23 7.22 -7.82
C LEU A 166 4.74 6.95 -7.57
N TRP A 167 4.38 6.39 -6.41
CA TRP A 167 2.98 6.14 -6.07
C TRP A 167 2.23 7.43 -5.75
N THR A 168 2.89 8.37 -5.07
CA THR A 168 2.30 9.65 -4.65
C THR A 168 2.00 10.52 -5.86
N ASP A 169 2.95 10.66 -6.79
CA ASP A 169 2.78 11.44 -8.01
C ASP A 169 1.61 10.92 -8.84
N LYS A 170 1.48 9.59 -8.98
CA LYS A 170 0.34 8.98 -9.69
C LYS A 170 -0.99 9.15 -8.96
N ALA A 171 -0.98 9.14 -7.64
CA ALA A 171 -2.18 9.43 -6.85
C ALA A 171 -2.59 10.90 -6.99
N ILE A 172 -1.64 11.84 -6.98
CA ILE A 172 -1.89 13.27 -7.18
C ILE A 172 -2.43 13.54 -8.59
N GLU A 173 -1.77 13.01 -9.63
CA GLU A 173 -2.22 13.12 -11.03
C GLU A 173 -3.67 12.65 -11.20
N PHE A 174 -4.03 11.56 -10.53
CA PHE A 174 -5.40 11.04 -10.54
C PHE A 174 -6.40 11.95 -9.82
N ILE A 175 -6.02 12.58 -8.71
CA ILE A 175 -6.90 13.49 -7.96
C ILE A 175 -7.09 14.81 -8.72
N GLU A 176 -6.02 15.34 -9.33
CA GLU A 176 -6.03 16.66 -9.98
C GLU A 176 -6.71 16.66 -11.36
N ASN A 177 -6.77 15.52 -12.05
CA ASN A 177 -7.40 15.41 -13.37
C ASN A 177 -8.92 15.12 -13.32
N ARG A 178 -9.59 15.46 -12.21
CA ARG A 178 -11.01 15.18 -11.96
C ARG A 178 -11.81 16.43 -11.63
#